data_AF-A0A9E2Q963-F1
#
_entry.id   AF-A0A9E2Q963-F1
#
_cell.length_a   1.000
_cell.length_b   1.000
_cell.length_c   1.000
_cell.angle_alpha   90.00
_cell.angle_beta   90.00
_cell.angle_gamma   90.00
#
_symmetry.space_group_name_H-M   'P 1'
#
loop_
_entity.id
_entity.type
_entity.pdbx_description
1 polymer ?
#
loop_
_entity_poly.entity_id
_entity_poly.type
_entity_poly.pdbx_seq_one_letter_code
_entity_poly.pdbx_strand_id
1 'polypeptide(L)'
;MPDPTRATVIVNVDIPGPTISRHLYGHFAEHLGRCIYGGFWVGEDSDVPNEGGIRLDVVEALRELNIPNLRWPGGCFADEYHWRDGVGPREQRPRMVNTNWGDVEENNHFGTHEFMALCELLGTQAYVNGNVGSGTVREMSEWVEYLTRSGSSPMVELRRANGREEPWQVPFWGIGNEPWGGGGRMRAETYADLARQYGLFCKDHGDNVLHRIAAGASEGDVEWTEALMRAVDQLTHDTFPVLPFQSVSVHYYTIGGTWTAKGSATRFDDDDYWRTIVAAQDVEPLLRRHIAVMDRYDPERQVGLVLDEWGTWWDVEPGTNPGFLYQQNTMRDALVASVHFDVFHRLAERLT
;
A
#
# COMPACT_ATOMS: atom_id res chain seq x y z
N MET A 1 -14.28 -33.52 -30.75
CA MET A 1 -14.15 -32.27 -29.99
C MET A 1 -12.98 -32.45 -29.05
N PRO A 2 -12.05 -31.48 -28.92
CA PRO A 2 -11.02 -31.59 -27.90
C PRO A 2 -11.70 -31.76 -26.53
N ASP A 3 -11.19 -32.70 -25.73
CA ASP A 3 -11.64 -32.92 -24.36
C ASP A 3 -11.38 -31.62 -23.56
N PRO A 4 -12.42 -30.98 -23.00
CA PRO A 4 -12.29 -29.69 -22.30
C PRO A 4 -11.39 -29.73 -21.06
N THR A 5 -10.82 -30.89 -20.71
CA THR A 5 -9.97 -31.08 -19.52
C THR A 5 -8.48 -31.22 -19.80
N ARG A 6 -8.03 -31.27 -21.07
CA ARG A 6 -6.60 -31.44 -21.38
C ARG A 6 -5.89 -30.12 -21.64
N ALA A 7 -5.11 -29.63 -20.68
CA ALA A 7 -4.12 -28.57 -20.86
C ALA A 7 -2.76 -29.15 -21.29
N THR A 8 -2.04 -28.45 -22.18
CA THR A 8 -0.63 -28.74 -22.51
C THR A 8 0.22 -27.55 -22.12
N VAL A 9 1.22 -27.76 -21.27
CA VAL A 9 2.15 -26.72 -20.79
C VAL A 9 3.55 -27.06 -21.28
N ILE A 10 4.26 -26.05 -21.80
CA ILE A 10 5.67 -26.13 -22.18
C ILE A 10 6.46 -25.23 -21.23
N VAL A 11 7.41 -25.80 -20.50
CA VAL A 11 8.27 -25.07 -19.56
C VAL A 11 9.70 -25.08 -20.07
N ASN A 12 10.18 -23.90 -20.50
CA ASN A 12 11.56 -23.72 -20.98
C ASN A 12 12.42 -23.21 -19.84
N VAL A 13 13.14 -24.11 -19.17
CA VAL A 13 13.99 -23.77 -18.00
C VAL A 13 15.31 -23.09 -18.38
N ASP A 14 15.64 -23.07 -19.68
CA ASP A 14 16.85 -22.50 -20.28
C ASP A 14 16.66 -21.08 -20.85
N ILE A 15 15.43 -20.56 -20.85
CA ILE A 15 15.09 -19.19 -21.28
C ILE A 15 14.66 -18.39 -20.04
N PRO A 16 15.59 -17.68 -19.37
CA PRO A 16 15.24 -16.89 -18.18
C PRO A 16 14.35 -15.69 -18.54
N GLY A 17 13.33 -15.45 -17.72
CA GLY A 17 12.51 -14.24 -17.76
C GLY A 17 13.01 -13.15 -16.80
N PRO A 18 12.25 -12.06 -16.63
CA PRO A 18 12.52 -11.06 -15.60
C PRO A 18 12.46 -11.69 -14.19
N THR A 19 13.20 -11.10 -13.25
CA THR A 19 13.12 -11.48 -11.83
C THR A 19 11.73 -11.12 -11.31
N ILE A 20 11.02 -12.11 -10.77
CA ILE A 20 9.79 -11.87 -10.00
C ILE A 20 10.19 -11.19 -8.70
N SER A 21 9.85 -9.90 -8.57
CA SER A 21 10.08 -9.15 -7.34
C SER A 21 9.35 -9.83 -6.17
N ARG A 22 10.05 -10.00 -5.05
CA ARG A 22 9.38 -10.50 -3.84
C ARG A 22 8.28 -9.53 -3.38
N HIS A 23 8.38 -8.24 -3.70
CA HIS A 23 7.44 -7.21 -3.26
C HIS A 23 6.06 -7.30 -3.94
N LEU A 24 5.91 -8.14 -4.96
CA LEU A 24 4.61 -8.56 -5.49
C LEU A 24 3.75 -9.31 -4.47
N TYR A 25 4.36 -9.79 -3.37
CA TYR A 25 3.70 -10.44 -2.24
C TYR A 25 3.55 -9.50 -1.04
N GLY A 26 3.58 -8.19 -1.25
CA GLY A 26 3.41 -7.18 -0.21
C GLY A 26 2.04 -7.22 0.46
N HIS A 27 1.96 -6.67 1.67
CA HIS A 27 0.73 -6.59 2.45
C HIS A 27 0.39 -5.13 2.81
N PHE A 28 -0.86 -4.91 3.19
CA PHE A 28 -1.39 -3.59 3.50
C PHE A 28 -2.22 -3.64 4.79
N ALA A 29 -1.95 -2.72 5.72
CA ALA A 29 -2.64 -2.59 7.00
C ALA A 29 -3.04 -1.13 7.25
N GLU A 30 -4.33 -0.84 7.08
CA GLU A 30 -4.91 0.46 7.39
C GLU A 30 -5.43 0.52 8.82
N HIS A 31 -5.41 1.70 9.43
CA HIS A 31 -6.26 2.04 10.56
C HIS A 31 -7.74 1.99 10.14
N LEU A 32 -8.29 0.78 10.05
CA LEU A 32 -9.63 0.47 9.56
C LEU A 32 -10.20 -0.70 10.35
N GLY A 33 -11.36 -0.48 10.97
CA GLY A 33 -12.09 -1.51 11.71
C GLY A 33 -11.21 -2.21 12.74
N ARG A 34 -10.92 -3.48 12.51
CA ARG A 34 -10.07 -4.31 13.40
C ARG A 34 -8.75 -4.75 12.75
N CYS A 35 -8.33 -4.11 11.66
CA CYS A 35 -7.06 -4.44 11.00
C CYS A 35 -5.89 -4.16 11.96
N ILE A 36 -5.79 -2.95 12.50
CA ILE A 36 -4.79 -2.61 13.53
C ILE A 36 -5.24 -3.07 14.91
N TYR A 37 -6.32 -2.49 15.45
CA TYR A 37 -6.79 -2.81 16.79
C TYR A 37 -7.49 -4.17 16.84
N GLY A 38 -6.93 -5.10 17.60
CA GLY A 38 -7.34 -6.50 17.66
C GLY A 38 -6.67 -7.39 16.60
N GLY A 39 -6.39 -6.86 15.40
CA GLY A 39 -5.70 -7.61 14.33
C GLY A 39 -4.19 -7.68 14.52
N PHE A 40 -3.55 -6.58 14.94
CA PHE A 40 -2.13 -6.55 15.31
C PHE A 40 -1.94 -6.09 16.76
N TRP A 41 -2.52 -4.94 17.10
CA TRP A 41 -2.37 -4.30 18.40
C TRP A 41 -3.46 -4.75 19.37
N VAL A 42 -3.05 -5.35 20.48
CA VAL A 42 -3.92 -5.75 21.59
C VAL A 42 -3.66 -4.97 22.87
N GLY A 43 -2.54 -4.22 22.92
CA GLY A 43 -2.08 -3.50 24.11
C GLY A 43 -1.21 -4.38 25.02
N GLU A 44 -0.26 -3.75 25.71
CA GLU A 44 0.75 -4.45 26.52
C GLU A 44 0.14 -5.24 27.70
N ASP A 45 -0.95 -4.72 28.28
CA ASP A 45 -1.66 -5.34 29.41
C ASP A 45 -2.72 -6.38 28.98
N SER A 46 -2.75 -6.78 27.70
CA SER A 46 -3.72 -7.75 27.18
C SER A 46 -3.42 -9.17 27.65
N ASP A 47 -4.47 -9.96 27.93
CA ASP A 47 -4.36 -11.40 28.19
C ASP A 47 -3.95 -12.21 26.93
N VAL A 48 -4.05 -11.62 25.74
CA VAL A 48 -3.57 -12.24 24.49
C VAL A 48 -2.03 -12.23 24.49
N PRO A 49 -1.35 -13.37 24.24
CA PRO A 49 0.11 -13.41 24.16
C PRO A 49 0.64 -12.39 23.15
N ASN A 50 1.46 -11.46 23.64
CA ASN A 50 1.94 -10.31 22.88
C ASN A 50 3.38 -9.93 23.23
N GLU A 51 4.05 -9.24 22.32
CA GLU A 51 5.33 -8.55 22.54
C GLU A 51 5.14 -7.05 22.32
N GLY A 52 5.32 -6.25 23.37
CA GLY A 52 5.12 -4.80 23.29
C GLY A 52 3.72 -4.39 22.87
N GLY A 53 2.69 -5.20 23.15
CA GLY A 53 1.29 -4.96 22.76
C GLY A 53 0.89 -5.53 21.39
N ILE A 54 1.82 -6.14 20.65
CA ILE A 54 1.56 -6.77 19.35
C ILE A 54 1.35 -8.28 19.54
N ARG A 55 0.20 -8.80 19.10
CA ARG A 55 -0.16 -10.23 19.30
C ARG A 55 0.75 -11.17 18.52
N LEU A 56 1.26 -12.21 19.17
CA LEU A 56 2.30 -13.08 18.61
C LEU A 56 1.78 -14.12 17.62
N ASP A 57 0.54 -14.59 17.79
CA ASP A 57 -0.05 -15.58 16.88
C ASP A 57 -0.16 -15.07 15.43
N VAL A 58 -0.48 -13.78 15.24
CA VAL A 58 -0.48 -13.14 13.91
C VAL A 58 0.94 -12.92 13.39
N VAL A 59 1.87 -12.50 14.26
CA VAL A 59 3.28 -12.32 13.87
C VAL A 59 3.88 -13.64 13.39
N GLU A 60 3.66 -14.73 14.12
CA GLU A 60 4.14 -16.07 13.77
C GLU A 60 3.61 -16.52 12.41
N ALA A 61 2.29 -16.41 12.19
CA ALA A 61 1.68 -16.77 10.91
C ALA A 61 2.22 -15.95 9.73
N LEU A 62 2.40 -14.64 9.89
CA LEU A 62 2.93 -13.78 8.82
C LEU A 62 4.44 -13.97 8.59
N ARG A 63 5.21 -14.35 9.61
CA ARG A 63 6.61 -14.75 9.44
C ARG A 63 6.74 -16.02 8.61
N GLU A 64 5.86 -16.99 8.80
CA GLU A 64 5.83 -18.21 7.98
C GLU A 64 5.56 -17.90 6.50
N LEU A 65 4.77 -16.86 6.20
CA LEU A 65 4.53 -16.38 4.84
C LEU A 65 5.70 -15.58 4.25
N ASN A 66 6.70 -15.21 5.06
CA ASN A 66 7.84 -14.38 4.67
C ASN A 66 7.41 -13.08 3.97
N ILE A 67 6.45 -12.36 4.58
CA ILE A 67 5.92 -11.15 3.97
C ILE A 67 7.03 -10.11 3.71
N PRO A 68 7.13 -9.56 2.49
CA PRO A 68 8.32 -8.82 2.03
C PRO A 68 8.29 -7.35 2.43
N ASN A 69 7.09 -6.77 2.54
CA ASN A 69 6.82 -5.43 3.01
C ASN A 69 5.41 -5.33 3.61
N LEU A 70 5.18 -4.27 4.39
CA LEU A 70 3.87 -3.92 4.93
C LEU A 70 3.61 -2.42 4.73
N ARG A 71 2.53 -2.06 4.03
CA ARG A 71 2.06 -0.68 3.82
C ARG A 71 1.15 -0.21 4.96
N TRP A 72 1.40 0.99 5.48
CA TRP A 72 0.69 1.63 6.61
C TRP A 72 0.86 3.17 6.53
N PRO A 73 -0.02 4.04 7.09
CA PRO A 73 -1.17 3.79 7.97
C PRO A 73 -2.50 3.57 7.27
N GLY A 74 -2.54 3.60 5.94
CA GLY A 74 -3.79 3.42 5.23
C GLY A 74 -3.84 4.01 3.85
N GLY A 75 -4.91 3.66 3.15
CA GLY A 75 -5.33 4.34 1.95
C GLY A 75 -5.89 5.69 2.37
N CYS A 76 -7.21 5.80 2.48
CA CYS A 76 -7.88 7.05 2.83
C CYS A 76 -7.41 7.61 4.18
N PHE A 77 -7.16 6.76 5.18
CA PHE A 77 -6.71 7.22 6.50
C PHE A 77 -5.38 7.98 6.46
N ALA A 78 -4.45 7.60 5.56
CA ALA A 78 -3.13 8.24 5.52
C ALA A 78 -3.20 9.73 5.14
N ASP A 79 -4.15 10.15 4.31
CA ASP A 79 -4.32 11.54 3.93
C ASP A 79 -5.11 12.38 4.96
N GLU A 80 -5.52 11.78 6.07
CA GLU A 80 -6.03 12.46 7.27
C GLU A 80 -5.13 12.26 8.50
N TYR A 81 -4.09 11.43 8.36
CA TYR A 81 -3.19 11.12 9.46
C TYR A 81 -2.11 12.18 9.62
N HIS A 82 -1.97 12.68 10.85
CA HIS A 82 -0.86 13.55 11.24
C HIS A 82 0.10 12.78 12.15
N TRP A 83 1.25 12.36 11.61
CA TRP A 83 2.11 11.36 12.27
C TRP A 83 2.58 11.71 13.69
N ARG A 84 2.62 13.00 14.01
CA ARG A 84 2.98 13.48 15.36
C ARG A 84 1.96 13.06 16.42
N ASP A 85 0.72 12.81 16.01
CA ASP A 85 -0.34 12.32 16.89
C ASP A 85 -0.08 10.88 17.34
N GLY A 86 0.67 10.10 16.56
CA GLY A 86 1.05 8.72 16.87
C GLY A 86 2.43 8.54 17.50
N VAL A 87 3.05 9.59 18.06
CA VAL A 87 4.32 9.48 18.81
C VAL A 87 4.21 10.18 20.16
N GLY A 88 5.17 9.94 21.05
CA GLY A 88 5.09 10.42 22.43
C GLY A 88 4.46 9.42 23.39
N PRO A 89 4.33 9.80 24.68
CA PRO A 89 3.68 8.99 25.70
C PRO A 89 2.26 8.61 25.25
N ARG A 90 1.97 7.31 25.17
CA ARG A 90 0.75 6.76 24.56
C ARG A 90 -0.53 7.37 25.13
N GLU A 91 -0.62 7.48 26.45
CA GLU A 91 -1.78 8.06 27.16
C GLU A 91 -1.99 9.57 26.93
N GLN A 92 -1.04 10.26 26.31
CA GLN A 92 -1.12 11.69 25.97
C GLN A 92 -1.36 11.93 24.48
N ARG A 93 -1.41 10.86 23.67
CA ARG A 93 -1.67 10.97 22.23
C ARG A 93 -3.11 11.46 22.01
N PRO A 94 -3.33 12.40 21.08
CA PRO A 94 -4.67 12.90 20.82
C PRO A 94 -5.52 11.80 20.17
N ARG A 95 -6.81 11.79 20.52
CA ARG A 95 -7.81 10.99 19.82
C ARG A 95 -8.22 11.71 18.54
N MET A 96 -8.48 10.94 17.49
CA MET A 96 -9.08 11.41 16.26
C MET A 96 -10.36 10.62 15.97
N VAL A 97 -11.20 11.14 15.08
CA VAL A 97 -12.35 10.38 14.58
C VAL A 97 -11.96 9.83 13.21
N ASN A 98 -12.08 8.52 13.04
CA ASN A 98 -11.88 7.87 11.76
C ASN A 98 -13.12 8.08 10.89
N THR A 99 -13.16 9.23 10.22
CA THR A 99 -14.26 9.71 9.37
C THR A 99 -14.52 8.77 8.18
N ASN A 100 -13.46 8.14 7.65
CA ASN A 100 -13.53 7.24 6.51
C ASN A 100 -14.15 5.89 6.88
N TRP A 101 -13.87 5.38 8.09
CA TRP A 101 -14.15 3.99 8.46
C TRP A 101 -15.03 3.86 9.70
N GLY A 102 -16.28 4.29 9.57
CA GLY A 102 -17.33 4.03 10.56
C GLY A 102 -17.49 5.09 11.65
N ASP A 103 -16.82 6.24 11.51
CA ASP A 103 -16.92 7.41 12.41
C ASP A 103 -16.59 7.05 13.87
N VAL A 104 -15.58 6.17 14.03
CA VAL A 104 -15.16 5.64 15.33
C VAL A 104 -13.92 6.35 15.85
N GLU A 105 -13.77 6.36 17.17
CA GLU A 105 -12.60 6.92 17.84
C GLU A 105 -11.34 6.11 17.51
N GLU A 106 -10.31 6.80 17.05
CA GLU A 106 -8.94 6.34 16.89
C GLU A 106 -8.11 6.99 18.00
N ASN A 107 -7.47 6.18 18.85
CA ASN A 107 -6.73 6.67 20.02
C ASN A 107 -5.24 6.90 19.74
N ASN A 108 -4.75 6.57 18.54
CA ASN A 108 -3.35 6.67 18.13
C ASN A 108 -2.39 5.85 19.00
N HIS A 109 -2.87 4.83 19.71
CA HIS A 109 -2.04 3.97 20.55
C HIS A 109 -1.06 3.13 19.74
N PHE A 110 -1.47 2.76 18.52
CA PHE A 110 -0.58 2.20 17.52
C PHE A 110 -0.15 3.33 16.56
N GLY A 111 1.09 3.77 16.65
CA GLY A 111 1.63 4.82 15.79
C GLY A 111 2.97 4.43 15.20
N THR A 112 3.83 5.42 14.95
CA THR A 112 5.09 5.20 14.22
C THR A 112 5.98 4.16 14.90
N HIS A 113 6.16 4.23 16.22
CA HIS A 113 7.04 3.29 16.93
C HIS A 113 6.48 1.87 16.93
N GLU A 114 5.18 1.74 17.17
CA GLU A 114 4.52 0.43 17.19
C GLU A 114 4.51 -0.23 15.80
N PHE A 115 4.31 0.55 14.73
CA PHE A 115 4.41 0.04 13.36
C PHE A 115 5.82 -0.41 12.99
N MET A 116 6.85 0.36 13.37
CA MET A 116 8.23 -0.05 13.10
C MET A 116 8.64 -1.27 13.93
N ALA A 117 8.17 -1.37 15.18
CA ALA A 117 8.36 -2.57 16.00
C ALA A 117 7.69 -3.81 15.38
N LEU A 118 6.46 -3.66 14.85
CA LEU A 118 5.78 -4.71 14.10
C LEU A 118 6.61 -5.17 12.90
N CYS A 119 7.16 -4.24 12.12
CA CYS A 119 8.01 -4.58 10.98
C CYS A 119 9.28 -5.36 11.40
N GLU A 120 9.92 -4.95 12.50
CA GLU A 120 11.08 -5.63 13.07
C GLU A 120 10.74 -7.06 13.55
N LEU A 121 9.61 -7.24 14.24
CA LEU A 121 9.14 -8.56 14.70
C LEU A 121 8.84 -9.51 13.53
N LEU A 122 8.25 -8.98 12.46
CA LEU A 122 7.95 -9.73 11.24
C LEU A 122 9.19 -10.02 10.39
N GLY A 123 10.28 -9.26 10.57
CA GLY A 123 11.43 -9.28 9.66
C GLY A 123 11.09 -8.77 8.26
N THR A 124 10.13 -7.83 8.16
CA THR A 124 9.63 -7.27 6.91
C THR A 124 10.08 -5.82 6.70
N GLN A 125 9.92 -5.30 5.49
CA GLN A 125 10.26 -3.91 5.18
C GLN A 125 9.06 -2.97 5.36
N ALA A 126 9.31 -1.79 5.92
CA ALA A 126 8.29 -0.76 6.04
C ALA A 126 8.00 -0.09 4.69
N TYR A 127 6.73 -0.03 4.33
CA TYR A 127 6.17 0.93 3.39
C TYR A 127 5.35 1.93 4.20
N VAL A 128 5.83 3.17 4.27
CA VAL A 128 5.09 4.25 4.94
C VAL A 128 4.41 5.12 3.91
N ASN A 129 3.12 5.39 4.11
CA ASN A 129 2.32 6.24 3.23
C ASN A 129 2.12 7.62 3.87
N GLY A 130 2.70 8.66 3.27
CA GLY A 130 2.66 10.02 3.80
C GLY A 130 1.41 10.79 3.38
N ASN A 131 0.96 11.73 4.21
CA ASN A 131 -0.19 12.58 3.97
C ASN A 131 0.12 13.72 2.96
N VAL A 132 -0.59 13.75 1.83
CA VAL A 132 -0.58 14.88 0.89
C VAL A 132 -1.88 15.67 0.96
N GLY A 133 -3.02 15.00 1.13
CA GLY A 133 -4.35 15.59 1.03
C GLY A 133 -4.63 16.68 2.05
N SER A 134 -4.27 16.46 3.32
CA SER A 134 -4.49 17.42 4.41
C SER A 134 -3.22 17.81 5.16
N GLY A 135 -2.11 17.13 4.88
CA GLY A 135 -0.80 17.37 5.46
C GLY A 135 -0.03 18.52 4.80
N THR A 136 1.20 18.73 5.26
CA THR A 136 2.12 19.70 4.67
C THR A 136 3.41 19.06 4.19
N VAL A 137 4.08 19.67 3.21
CA VAL A 137 5.42 19.27 2.75
C VAL A 137 6.41 19.13 3.91
N ARG A 138 6.36 20.07 4.86
CA ARG A 138 7.20 20.06 6.05
C ARG A 138 6.92 18.85 6.93
N GLU A 139 5.65 18.56 7.18
CA GLU A 139 5.23 17.43 8.01
C GLU A 139 5.74 16.11 7.46
N MET A 140 5.58 15.85 6.16
CA MET A 140 6.08 14.63 5.51
C MET A 140 7.61 14.55 5.57
N SER A 141 8.30 15.66 5.27
CA SER A 141 9.76 15.74 5.36
C SER A 141 10.29 15.47 6.77
N GLU A 142 9.64 16.03 7.79
CA GLU A 142 10.01 15.82 9.19
C GLU A 142 9.76 14.37 9.63
N TRP A 143 8.76 13.69 9.05
CA TRP A 143 8.52 12.28 9.35
C TRP A 143 9.63 11.37 8.82
N VAL A 144 10.04 11.58 7.57
CA VAL A 144 11.21 10.91 6.98
C VAL A 144 12.44 11.14 7.85
N GLU A 145 12.68 12.39 8.25
CA GLU A 145 13.80 12.75 9.13
C GLU A 145 13.73 12.02 10.48
N TYR A 146 12.57 12.04 11.13
CA TYR A 146 12.33 11.35 12.39
C TYR A 146 12.67 9.87 12.32
N LEU A 147 12.24 9.20 11.25
CA LEU A 147 12.42 7.76 11.06
C LEU A 147 13.87 7.38 10.73
N THR A 148 14.52 8.12 9.84
CA THR A 148 15.71 7.61 9.13
C THR A 148 17.00 8.37 9.40
N ARG A 149 16.94 9.58 9.98
CA ARG A 149 18.14 10.40 10.20
C ARG A 149 18.93 9.95 11.43
N SER A 150 20.26 9.88 11.29
CA SER A 150 21.21 9.74 12.40
C SER A 150 21.84 11.10 12.77
N GLY A 151 22.67 11.14 13.80
CA GLY A 151 23.36 12.35 14.24
C GLY A 151 22.54 13.16 15.25
N SER A 152 22.37 14.45 15.00
CA SER A 152 21.55 15.32 15.87
C SER A 152 20.75 16.32 15.03
N SER A 153 19.46 16.38 15.34
CA SER A 153 18.49 17.33 14.82
C SER A 153 17.26 17.31 15.73
N PRO A 154 16.34 18.28 15.65
CA PRO A 154 15.12 18.26 16.45
C PRO A 154 14.32 16.95 16.30
N MET A 155 14.26 16.36 15.09
CA MET A 155 13.52 15.11 14.88
C MET A 155 14.26 13.88 15.40
N VAL A 156 15.60 13.88 15.33
CA VAL A 156 16.42 12.82 15.93
C VAL A 156 16.28 12.83 17.46
N GLU A 157 16.40 14.00 18.09
CA GLU A 157 16.23 14.11 19.55
C GLU A 157 14.81 13.73 19.99
N LEU A 158 13.80 14.08 19.19
CA LEU A 158 12.43 13.64 19.44
C LEU A 158 12.28 12.12 19.34
N ARG A 159 12.91 11.45 18.37
CA ARG A 159 12.88 9.99 18.25
C ARG A 159 13.52 9.33 19.48
N ARG A 160 14.69 9.82 19.89
CA ARG A 160 15.42 9.37 21.08
C ARG A 160 14.61 9.52 22.36
N ALA A 161 13.99 10.69 22.55
CA ALA A 161 13.14 10.96 23.70
C ALA A 161 11.93 10.01 23.78
N ASN A 162 11.51 9.46 22.65
CA ASN A 162 10.44 8.46 22.55
C ASN A 162 10.93 7.01 22.63
N GLY A 163 12.19 6.78 22.99
CA GLY A 163 12.72 5.44 23.29
C GLY A 163 13.44 4.75 22.14
N ARG A 164 13.63 5.40 20.98
CA ARG A 164 14.42 4.85 19.87
C ARG A 164 15.67 5.67 19.60
N GLU A 165 16.83 5.09 19.91
CA GLU A 165 18.15 5.70 19.70
C GLU A 165 18.53 5.75 18.20
N GLU A 166 18.69 4.57 17.60
CA GLU A 166 19.12 4.42 16.21
C GLU A 166 17.99 4.68 15.22
N PRO A 167 18.26 5.21 14.01
CA PRO A 167 17.25 5.31 12.97
C PRO A 167 16.72 3.92 12.57
N TRP A 168 15.53 3.90 11.96
CA TRP A 168 15.03 2.74 11.25
C TRP A 168 15.40 2.79 9.77
N GLN A 169 15.22 1.65 9.10
CA GLN A 169 15.22 1.57 7.64
C GLN A 169 13.77 1.62 7.14
N VAL A 170 13.48 2.58 6.27
CA VAL A 170 12.20 2.79 5.59
C VAL A 170 12.48 2.87 4.10
N PRO A 171 12.46 1.74 3.38
CA PRO A 171 12.80 1.73 1.96
C PRO A 171 11.69 2.28 1.08
N PHE A 172 10.41 2.08 1.41
CA PHE A 172 9.29 2.50 0.56
C PHE A 172 8.53 3.67 1.18
N TRP A 173 8.31 4.72 0.37
CA TRP A 173 7.61 5.93 0.80
C TRP A 173 6.53 6.33 -0.20
N GLY A 174 5.27 6.17 0.17
CA GLY A 174 4.12 6.64 -0.61
C GLY A 174 3.91 8.14 -0.45
N ILE A 175 3.65 8.83 -1.56
CA ILE A 175 3.42 10.28 -1.60
C ILE A 175 1.91 10.52 -1.76
N GLY A 176 1.16 10.44 -0.65
CA GLY A 176 -0.29 10.49 -0.64
C GLY A 176 -0.93 9.18 -1.09
N ASN A 177 -2.26 9.11 -1.01
CA ASN A 177 -3.07 7.99 -1.46
C ASN A 177 -4.38 8.46 -2.08
N GLU A 178 -4.84 7.76 -3.13
CA GLU A 178 -6.09 8.05 -3.85
C GLU A 178 -6.42 9.56 -3.93
N PRO A 179 -5.49 10.41 -4.39
CA PRO A 179 -5.69 11.86 -4.45
C PRO A 179 -6.86 12.26 -5.36
N TRP A 180 -7.24 11.40 -6.32
CA TRP A 180 -8.47 11.54 -7.13
C TRP A 180 -9.76 11.34 -6.32
N GLY A 181 -9.68 10.67 -5.16
CA GLY A 181 -10.79 10.31 -4.29
C GLY A 181 -10.63 10.90 -2.89
N GLY A 182 -10.48 10.03 -1.89
CA GLY A 182 -10.39 10.42 -0.46
C GLY A 182 -9.23 11.37 -0.15
N GLY A 183 -8.13 11.28 -0.89
CA GLY A 183 -6.94 12.12 -0.70
C GLY A 183 -7.04 13.56 -1.21
N GLY A 184 -8.24 14.03 -1.63
CA GLY A 184 -8.46 15.46 -1.92
C GLY A 184 -9.17 15.79 -3.24
N ARG A 185 -9.68 14.79 -3.97
CA ARG A 185 -10.43 14.97 -5.24
C ARG A 185 -9.70 15.85 -6.26
N MET A 186 -8.40 15.63 -6.39
CA MET A 186 -7.51 16.39 -7.24
C MET A 186 -7.66 15.97 -8.71
N ARG A 187 -7.33 16.89 -9.62
CA ARG A 187 -7.03 16.54 -11.02
C ARG A 187 -5.63 15.92 -11.09
N ALA A 188 -5.41 15.06 -12.07
CA ALA A 188 -4.13 14.37 -12.27
C ALA A 188 -2.94 15.34 -12.35
N GLU A 189 -3.06 16.46 -13.08
CA GLU A 189 -1.96 17.43 -13.20
C GLU A 189 -1.67 18.16 -11.89
N THR A 190 -2.72 18.48 -11.12
CA THR A 190 -2.57 19.12 -9.81
C THR A 190 -1.85 18.18 -8.84
N TYR A 191 -2.22 16.91 -8.82
CA TYR A 191 -1.50 15.93 -8.00
C TYR A 191 -0.07 15.71 -8.50
N ALA A 192 0.18 15.64 -9.81
CA ALA A 192 1.52 15.48 -10.35
C ALA A 192 2.47 16.59 -9.88
N ASP A 193 2.02 17.85 -9.85
CA ASP A 193 2.80 18.97 -9.30
C ASP A 193 3.07 18.82 -7.80
N LEU A 194 2.07 18.37 -7.02
CA LEU A 194 2.25 18.10 -5.59
C LEU A 194 3.20 16.94 -5.34
N ALA A 195 3.08 15.83 -6.08
CA ALA A 195 3.96 14.67 -5.94
C ALA A 195 5.43 15.05 -6.18
N ARG A 196 5.70 15.89 -7.19
CA ARG A 196 7.03 16.46 -7.42
C ARG A 196 7.52 17.27 -6.23
N GLN A 197 6.67 18.15 -5.71
CA GLN A 197 7.01 19.02 -4.58
C GLN A 197 7.29 18.20 -3.32
N TYR A 198 6.37 17.36 -2.89
CA TYR A 198 6.51 16.51 -1.70
C TYR A 198 7.69 15.53 -1.83
N GLY A 199 7.82 14.86 -2.98
CA GLY A 199 8.90 13.92 -3.26
C GLY A 199 10.30 14.56 -3.15
N LEU A 200 10.45 15.81 -3.58
CA LEU A 200 11.72 16.54 -3.47
C LEU A 200 12.19 16.70 -2.02
N PHE A 201 11.29 16.90 -1.06
CA PHE A 201 11.64 17.11 0.35
C PHE A 201 11.74 15.81 1.16
N CYS A 202 11.29 14.69 0.61
CA CYS A 202 11.59 13.37 1.17
C CYS A 202 13.03 12.99 0.82
N LYS A 203 13.98 13.33 1.70
CA LYS A 203 15.43 13.13 1.47
C LYS A 203 15.92 11.78 1.96
N ASP A 204 16.92 11.25 1.25
CA ASP A 204 17.68 10.09 1.71
C ASP A 204 18.57 10.50 2.90
N HIS A 205 18.71 9.60 3.87
CA HIS A 205 19.47 9.85 5.10
C HIS A 205 20.43 8.71 5.40
N GLY A 206 21.74 9.00 5.40
CA GLY A 206 22.76 7.96 5.58
C GLY A 206 22.64 6.88 4.51
N ASP A 207 22.53 5.63 4.93
CA ASP A 207 22.35 4.47 4.04
C ASP A 207 20.89 4.20 3.66
N ASN A 208 19.93 4.98 4.20
CA ASN A 208 18.52 4.83 3.85
C ASN A 208 18.20 5.58 2.55
N VAL A 209 18.09 4.84 1.45
CA VAL A 209 17.66 5.34 0.14
C VAL A 209 16.16 5.11 -0.03
N LEU A 210 15.38 6.18 -0.20
CA LEU A 210 13.94 6.08 -0.38
C LEU A 210 13.59 5.66 -1.81
N HIS A 211 12.72 4.66 -1.91
CA HIS A 211 11.93 4.34 -3.09
C HIS A 211 10.58 5.05 -2.97
N ARG A 212 10.48 6.22 -3.61
CA ARG A 212 9.31 7.09 -3.59
C ARG A 212 8.26 6.56 -4.56
N ILE A 213 7.02 6.45 -4.11
CA ILE A 213 5.90 5.90 -4.88
C ILE A 213 4.84 7.00 -4.99
N ALA A 214 4.59 7.49 -6.21
CA ALA A 214 3.48 8.41 -6.44
C ALA A 214 2.15 7.65 -6.51
N ALA A 215 1.12 8.17 -5.86
CA ALA A 215 -0.24 7.67 -5.93
C ALA A 215 -0.79 7.80 -7.36
N GLY A 216 -0.89 6.67 -8.05
CA GLY A 216 -1.35 6.67 -9.43
C GLY A 216 -2.83 6.36 -9.56
N ALA A 217 -3.18 5.65 -10.63
CA ALA A 217 -4.53 5.65 -11.16
C ALA A 217 -5.49 4.75 -10.38
N SER A 218 -6.76 5.16 -10.34
CA SER A 218 -7.87 4.26 -10.06
C SER A 218 -8.21 3.45 -11.31
N GLU A 219 -8.26 2.14 -11.17
CA GLU A 219 -8.70 1.22 -12.21
C GLU A 219 -8.11 1.52 -13.61
N GLY A 220 -8.96 1.89 -14.57
CA GLY A 220 -8.60 2.14 -15.97
C GLY A 220 -8.25 3.58 -16.32
N ASP A 221 -8.08 4.49 -15.34
CA ASP A 221 -7.78 5.91 -15.58
C ASP A 221 -6.34 6.13 -16.05
N VAL A 222 -6.10 5.82 -17.32
CA VAL A 222 -4.78 5.98 -17.95
C VAL A 222 -4.36 7.43 -18.13
N GLU A 223 -5.29 8.40 -18.07
CA GLU A 223 -4.97 9.83 -18.13
C GLU A 223 -4.20 10.26 -16.88
N TRP A 224 -4.55 9.68 -15.72
CA TRP A 224 -3.80 9.87 -14.48
C TRP A 224 -2.35 9.38 -14.60
N THR A 225 -2.17 8.17 -15.14
CA THR A 225 -0.84 7.61 -15.41
C THR A 225 -0.06 8.47 -16.39
N GLU A 226 -0.70 8.96 -17.47
CA GLU A 226 -0.06 9.85 -18.44
C GLU A 226 0.42 11.16 -17.80
N ALA A 227 -0.36 11.76 -16.89
CA ALA A 227 0.04 12.98 -16.20
C ALA A 227 1.29 12.78 -15.34
N LEU A 228 1.37 11.70 -14.57
CA LEU A 228 2.55 11.38 -13.75
C LEU A 228 3.78 11.07 -14.61
N MET A 229 3.61 10.29 -15.68
CA MET A 229 4.72 9.96 -16.57
C MET A 229 5.21 11.16 -17.38
N ARG A 230 4.33 12.11 -17.71
CA ARG A 230 4.73 13.40 -18.30
C ARG A 230 5.58 14.23 -17.33
N ALA A 231 5.25 14.22 -16.03
CA ALA A 231 6.06 14.89 -15.01
C ALA A 231 7.45 14.27 -14.86
N VAL A 232 7.55 12.94 -14.96
CA VAL A 232 8.83 12.22 -15.03
C VAL A 232 9.63 12.69 -16.25
N ASP A 233 9.06 12.58 -17.45
CA ASP A 233 9.72 12.95 -18.70
C ASP A 233 10.25 14.40 -18.70
N GLN A 234 9.45 15.34 -18.18
CA GLN A 234 9.85 16.73 -18.04
C GLN A 234 11.06 16.91 -17.13
N LEU A 235 11.10 16.23 -15.98
CA LEU A 235 12.18 16.39 -15.00
C LEU A 235 13.43 15.59 -15.35
N THR A 236 13.32 14.48 -16.07
CA THR A 236 14.49 13.71 -16.53
C THR A 236 15.21 14.38 -17.70
N HIS A 237 14.53 15.23 -18.46
CA HIS A 237 15.09 16.01 -19.57
C HIS A 237 15.34 17.50 -19.23
N ASP A 238 15.18 17.90 -17.97
CA ASP A 238 15.45 19.27 -17.52
C ASP A 238 16.96 19.56 -17.36
N THR A 239 17.31 20.81 -17.08
CA THR A 239 18.68 21.29 -16.81
C THR A 239 19.33 20.57 -15.62
N PHE A 240 18.53 20.17 -14.63
CA PHE A 240 18.96 19.38 -13.48
C PHE A 240 18.14 18.09 -13.41
N PRO A 241 18.52 17.06 -14.20
CA PRO A 241 17.76 15.83 -14.29
C PRO A 241 17.55 15.18 -12.92
N VAL A 242 16.29 14.88 -12.62
CA VAL A 242 15.92 14.16 -11.39
C VAL A 242 14.69 13.30 -11.66
N LEU A 243 14.69 12.11 -11.08
CA LEU A 243 13.49 11.28 -11.06
C LEU A 243 12.64 11.68 -9.84
N PRO A 244 11.42 12.24 -10.03
CA PRO A 244 10.61 12.74 -8.90
C PRO A 244 10.14 11.63 -7.96
N PHE A 245 9.94 10.43 -8.49
CA PHE A 245 9.53 9.23 -7.78
C PHE A 245 9.97 7.99 -8.58
N GLN A 246 10.27 6.89 -7.89
CA GLN A 246 10.79 5.66 -8.49
C GLN A 246 9.69 4.73 -9.00
N SER A 247 8.45 4.89 -8.51
CA SER A 247 7.30 4.16 -9.02
C SER A 247 6.03 5.00 -9.04
N VAL A 248 5.05 4.55 -9.83
CA VAL A 248 3.65 4.99 -9.78
C VAL A 248 2.78 3.81 -9.33
N SER A 249 1.79 4.09 -8.47
CA SER A 249 0.85 3.06 -8.04
C SER A 249 -0.36 2.92 -8.99
N VAL A 250 -1.10 1.83 -8.90
CA VAL A 250 -2.42 1.63 -9.52
C VAL A 250 -3.26 0.83 -8.53
N HIS A 251 -4.54 1.15 -8.41
CA HIS A 251 -5.48 0.41 -7.55
C HIS A 251 -6.49 -0.34 -8.39
N TYR A 252 -6.77 -1.60 -8.04
CA TYR A 252 -7.79 -2.41 -8.71
C TYR A 252 -8.43 -3.44 -7.76
N TYR A 253 -9.70 -3.25 -7.43
CA TYR A 253 -10.48 -4.20 -6.64
C TYR A 253 -11.32 -5.13 -7.53
N THR A 254 -11.31 -6.42 -7.20
CA THR A 254 -12.14 -7.43 -7.86
C THR A 254 -13.55 -7.39 -7.26
N ILE A 255 -14.50 -6.83 -8.01
CA ILE A 255 -15.92 -6.78 -7.64
C ILE A 255 -16.72 -7.50 -8.72
N GLY A 256 -17.28 -8.68 -8.40
CA GLY A 256 -18.12 -9.44 -9.34
C GLY A 256 -19.54 -8.85 -9.54
N GLY A 257 -19.98 -8.01 -8.60
CA GLY A 257 -21.25 -7.26 -8.66
C GLY A 257 -21.06 -5.81 -9.10
N THR A 258 -21.75 -4.88 -8.43
CA THR A 258 -21.56 -3.44 -8.62
C THR A 258 -21.05 -2.80 -7.32
N TRP A 259 -20.54 -1.57 -7.40
CA TRP A 259 -20.04 -0.86 -6.21
C TRP A 259 -21.04 -0.81 -5.04
N THR A 260 -22.34 -0.68 -5.33
CA THR A 260 -23.41 -0.59 -4.32
C THR A 260 -24.07 -1.93 -3.99
N ALA A 261 -23.75 -3.00 -4.71
CA ALA A 261 -24.25 -4.35 -4.50
C ALA A 261 -23.17 -5.34 -4.94
N LYS A 262 -22.13 -5.52 -4.10
CA LYS A 262 -20.91 -6.24 -4.49
C LYS A 262 -21.12 -7.75 -4.49
N GLY A 263 -22.07 -8.23 -3.70
CA GLY A 263 -22.35 -9.65 -3.49
C GLY A 263 -21.78 -10.16 -2.17
N SER A 264 -22.25 -11.34 -1.75
CA SER A 264 -21.83 -11.97 -0.49
C SER A 264 -20.52 -12.73 -0.64
N ALA A 265 -19.68 -12.65 0.39
CA ALA A 265 -18.46 -13.45 0.50
C ALA A 265 -18.74 -14.97 0.65
N THR A 266 -19.89 -15.36 1.22
CA THR A 266 -20.19 -16.76 1.59
C THR A 266 -21.40 -17.37 0.90
N ARG A 267 -22.34 -16.55 0.41
CA ARG A 267 -23.57 -17.00 -0.25
C ARG A 267 -23.56 -16.56 -1.71
N PHE A 268 -23.18 -17.47 -2.59
CA PHE A 268 -23.06 -17.21 -4.01
C PHE A 268 -23.39 -18.48 -4.80
N ASP A 269 -23.86 -18.29 -6.03
CA ASP A 269 -24.05 -19.38 -6.99
C ASP A 269 -22.89 -19.46 -8.01
N ASP A 270 -23.03 -20.33 -9.01
CA ASP A 270 -22.02 -20.51 -10.05
C ASP A 270 -21.84 -19.23 -10.90
N ASP A 271 -22.89 -18.45 -11.12
CA ASP A 271 -22.80 -17.22 -11.92
C ASP A 271 -22.05 -16.12 -11.15
N ASP A 272 -22.33 -15.96 -9.86
CA ASP A 272 -21.56 -15.08 -8.96
C ASP A 272 -20.08 -15.47 -8.92
N TYR A 273 -19.80 -16.77 -8.84
CA TYR A 273 -18.45 -17.30 -8.85
C TYR A 273 -17.73 -16.94 -10.15
N TRP A 274 -18.31 -17.24 -11.31
CA TRP A 274 -17.67 -16.96 -12.59
C TRP A 274 -17.56 -15.48 -12.91
N ARG A 275 -18.55 -14.65 -12.54
CA ARG A 275 -18.41 -13.18 -12.62
C ARG A 275 -17.20 -12.67 -11.85
N THR A 276 -16.95 -13.22 -10.67
CA THR A 276 -15.79 -12.87 -9.85
C THR A 276 -14.48 -13.23 -10.54
N ILE A 277 -14.39 -14.44 -11.13
CA ILE A 277 -13.18 -14.88 -11.83
C ILE A 277 -12.94 -14.04 -13.09
N VAL A 278 -14.00 -13.68 -13.82
CA VAL A 278 -13.88 -12.77 -14.98
C VAL A 278 -13.37 -11.40 -14.53
N ALA A 279 -13.94 -10.82 -13.47
CA ALA A 279 -13.43 -9.58 -12.91
C ALA A 279 -11.94 -9.72 -12.52
N ALA A 280 -11.55 -10.78 -11.81
CA ALA A 280 -10.14 -11.01 -11.46
C ALA A 280 -9.20 -11.04 -12.68
N GLN A 281 -9.67 -11.55 -13.82
CA GLN A 281 -8.90 -11.59 -15.07
C GLN A 281 -8.70 -10.21 -15.70
N ASP A 282 -9.56 -9.22 -15.40
CA ASP A 282 -9.46 -7.86 -15.93
C ASP A 282 -8.24 -7.08 -15.42
N VAL A 283 -7.58 -7.57 -14.35
CA VAL A 283 -6.33 -6.98 -13.85
C VAL A 283 -5.24 -6.96 -14.91
N GLU A 284 -5.13 -7.98 -15.77
CA GLU A 284 -4.11 -8.01 -16.82
C GLU A 284 -4.31 -6.94 -17.90
N PRO A 285 -5.45 -6.89 -18.61
CA PRO A 285 -5.65 -5.85 -19.61
C PRO A 285 -5.60 -4.45 -19.01
N LEU A 286 -5.98 -4.27 -17.74
CA LEU A 286 -5.84 -3.02 -17.01
C LEU A 286 -4.38 -2.62 -16.82
N LEU A 287 -3.56 -3.49 -16.22
CA LEU A 287 -2.14 -3.21 -15.99
C LEU A 287 -1.41 -2.99 -17.32
N ARG A 288 -1.69 -3.78 -18.35
CA ARG A 288 -1.08 -3.61 -19.69
C ARG A 288 -1.37 -2.24 -20.31
N ARG A 289 -2.55 -1.66 -20.10
CA ARG A 289 -2.86 -0.31 -20.59
C ARG A 289 -2.01 0.75 -19.89
N HIS A 290 -1.84 0.65 -18.58
CA HIS A 290 -0.95 1.56 -17.83
C HIS A 290 0.50 1.39 -18.25
N ILE A 291 0.99 0.15 -18.35
CA ILE A 291 2.36 -0.15 -18.82
C ILE A 291 2.60 0.43 -20.22
N ALA A 292 1.64 0.31 -21.13
CA ALA A 292 1.76 0.87 -22.48
C ALA A 292 1.89 2.42 -22.47
N VAL A 293 1.19 3.10 -21.56
CA VAL A 293 1.39 4.55 -21.36
C VAL A 293 2.76 4.82 -20.77
N MET A 294 3.19 4.08 -19.74
CA MET A 294 4.51 4.25 -19.14
C MET A 294 5.64 4.03 -20.15
N ASP A 295 5.58 2.98 -20.96
CA ASP A 295 6.58 2.64 -21.99
C ASP A 295 6.74 3.76 -23.05
N ARG A 296 5.72 4.62 -23.25
CA ARG A 296 5.82 5.79 -24.14
C ARG A 296 6.77 6.87 -23.61
N TYR A 297 6.83 7.03 -22.29
CA TYR A 297 7.62 8.07 -21.62
C TYR A 297 8.93 7.52 -21.03
N ASP A 298 8.93 6.24 -20.67
CA ASP A 298 10.03 5.54 -20.01
C ASP A 298 10.23 4.14 -20.65
N PRO A 299 10.74 4.08 -21.89
CA PRO A 299 10.93 2.81 -22.61
C PRO A 299 12.03 1.94 -22.00
N GLU A 300 12.95 2.52 -21.23
CA GLU A 300 14.02 1.81 -20.52
C GLU A 300 13.57 1.17 -19.20
N ARG A 301 12.35 1.49 -18.79
CA ARG A 301 11.67 0.95 -17.62
C ARG A 301 12.28 1.31 -16.27
N GLN A 302 12.71 2.56 -16.13
CA GLN A 302 13.27 3.09 -14.90
C GLN A 302 12.21 3.31 -13.80
N VAL A 303 10.95 3.57 -14.15
CA VAL A 303 9.84 3.80 -13.21
C VAL A 303 9.04 2.50 -13.01
N GLY A 304 8.98 1.99 -11.78
CA GLY A 304 8.18 0.80 -11.46
C GLY A 304 6.68 1.09 -11.50
N LEU A 305 5.89 0.05 -11.79
CA LEU A 305 4.45 0.04 -11.54
C LEU A 305 4.19 -0.74 -10.25
N VAL A 306 3.40 -0.20 -9.34
CA VAL A 306 3.06 -0.85 -8.06
C VAL A 306 1.55 -1.03 -7.98
N LEU A 307 1.08 -2.25 -7.78
CA LEU A 307 -0.34 -2.52 -7.48
C LEU A 307 -0.48 -2.69 -5.97
N ASP A 308 -0.55 -1.58 -5.24
CA ASP A 308 -0.54 -1.50 -3.77
C ASP A 308 -1.93 -1.55 -3.14
N GLU A 309 -3.00 -1.62 -3.93
CA GLU A 309 -4.35 -2.00 -3.50
C GLU A 309 -5.01 -2.91 -4.54
N TRP A 310 -5.27 -4.15 -4.12
CA TRP A 310 -6.01 -5.12 -4.91
C TRP A 310 -6.64 -6.20 -4.04
N GLY A 311 -7.57 -6.95 -4.63
CA GLY A 311 -8.24 -8.07 -3.99
C GLY A 311 -9.75 -7.98 -4.09
N THR A 312 -10.43 -8.98 -3.56
CA THR A 312 -11.88 -9.06 -3.57
C THR A 312 -12.50 -8.07 -2.58
N TRP A 313 -13.51 -7.34 -3.02
CA TRP A 313 -14.32 -6.50 -2.13
C TRP A 313 -15.78 -6.96 -2.18
N TRP A 314 -16.27 -7.46 -1.04
CA TRP A 314 -17.63 -7.96 -0.86
C TRP A 314 -18.52 -6.98 -0.10
N ASP A 315 -19.83 -7.22 -0.11
CA ASP A 315 -20.69 -6.64 0.91
C ASP A 315 -20.28 -7.21 2.27
N VAL A 316 -20.30 -6.37 3.31
CA VAL A 316 -19.87 -6.79 4.65
C VAL A 316 -20.73 -7.94 5.20
N GLU A 317 -20.17 -8.74 6.11
CA GLU A 317 -20.94 -9.81 6.73
C GLU A 317 -22.17 -9.26 7.47
N PRO A 318 -23.33 -9.93 7.35
CA PRO A 318 -24.56 -9.46 7.98
C PRO A 318 -24.40 -9.19 9.48
N GLY A 319 -24.84 -8.01 9.93
CA GLY A 319 -24.79 -7.60 11.33
C GLY A 319 -23.47 -6.95 11.77
N THR A 320 -22.51 -6.78 10.87
CA THR A 320 -21.27 -6.04 11.15
C THR A 320 -21.36 -4.57 10.74
N ASN A 321 -20.44 -3.73 11.24
CA ASN A 321 -20.38 -2.32 10.85
C ASN A 321 -19.89 -2.21 9.40
N PRO A 322 -20.67 -1.60 8.48
CA PRO A 322 -20.28 -1.47 7.08
C PRO A 322 -18.97 -0.69 6.86
N GLY A 323 -18.63 0.25 7.75
CA GLY A 323 -17.36 0.98 7.68
C GLY A 323 -16.12 0.17 8.06
N PHE A 324 -16.28 -1.04 8.60
CA PHE A 324 -15.15 -1.87 9.05
C PHE A 324 -14.71 -2.91 8.02
N LEU A 325 -15.40 -2.97 6.87
CA LEU A 325 -15.10 -3.84 5.74
C LEU A 325 -14.88 -5.32 6.10
N TYR A 326 -15.51 -5.79 7.17
CA TYR A 326 -15.38 -7.17 7.58
C TYR A 326 -16.17 -8.07 6.62
N GLN A 327 -15.44 -8.95 5.93
CA GLN A 327 -15.96 -9.96 5.01
C GLN A 327 -15.29 -11.31 5.30
N GLN A 328 -15.98 -12.40 5.02
CA GLN A 328 -15.35 -13.72 5.08
C GLN A 328 -14.38 -13.94 3.90
N ASN A 329 -13.51 -14.95 4.01
CA ASN A 329 -12.64 -15.42 2.93
C ASN A 329 -12.90 -16.91 2.61
N THR A 330 -12.89 -17.27 1.33
CA THR A 330 -13.28 -18.59 0.79
C THR A 330 -12.31 -19.08 -0.29
N MET A 331 -12.52 -20.29 -0.80
CA MET A 331 -11.75 -20.81 -1.95
C MET A 331 -11.88 -19.95 -3.22
N ARG A 332 -12.94 -19.14 -3.35
CA ARG A 332 -13.09 -18.21 -4.47
C ARG A 332 -12.02 -17.11 -4.40
N ASP A 333 -11.76 -16.58 -3.21
CA ASP A 333 -10.76 -15.53 -2.97
C ASP A 333 -9.34 -16.06 -3.17
N ALA A 334 -9.08 -17.30 -2.76
CA ALA A 334 -7.81 -17.99 -3.05
C ALA A 334 -7.52 -18.10 -4.56
N LEU A 335 -8.55 -18.34 -5.37
CA LEU A 335 -8.41 -18.38 -6.82
C LEU A 335 -8.17 -17.01 -7.42
N VAL A 336 -8.84 -15.97 -6.94
CA VAL A 336 -8.56 -14.58 -7.34
C VAL A 336 -7.09 -14.24 -7.09
N ALA A 337 -6.56 -14.54 -5.90
CA ALA A 337 -5.15 -14.33 -5.59
C ALA A 337 -4.22 -15.09 -6.54
N SER A 338 -4.50 -16.37 -6.84
CA SER A 338 -3.70 -17.16 -7.79
C SER A 338 -3.70 -16.57 -9.21
N VAL A 339 -4.86 -16.15 -9.71
CA VAL A 339 -5.00 -15.52 -11.04
C VAL A 339 -4.19 -14.22 -11.10
N HIS A 340 -4.28 -13.40 -10.04
CA HIS A 340 -3.52 -12.16 -9.94
C HIS A 340 -2.02 -12.41 -9.90
N PHE A 341 -1.53 -13.35 -9.08
CA PHE A 341 -0.10 -13.68 -9.06
C PHE A 341 0.42 -14.18 -10.40
N ASP A 342 -0.33 -15.02 -11.13
CA ASP A 342 0.03 -15.45 -12.48
C ASP A 342 0.15 -14.26 -13.46
N VAL A 343 -0.69 -13.23 -13.31
CA VAL A 343 -0.58 -11.98 -14.07
C VAL A 343 0.65 -11.19 -13.64
N PHE A 344 0.87 -11.02 -12.34
CA PHE A 344 1.98 -10.23 -11.80
C PHE A 344 3.32 -10.80 -12.24
N HIS A 345 3.48 -12.13 -12.23
CA HIS A 345 4.70 -12.81 -12.69
C HIS A 345 4.95 -12.57 -14.18
N ARG A 346 3.89 -12.58 -15.01
CA ARG A 346 4.00 -12.28 -16.45
C ARG A 346 4.33 -10.82 -16.74
N LEU A 347 4.09 -9.92 -15.78
CA LEU A 347 4.36 -8.49 -15.88
C LEU A 347 5.56 -8.04 -15.03
N ALA A 348 6.35 -8.98 -14.50
CA ALA A 348 7.48 -8.72 -13.59
C ALA A 348 8.62 -7.87 -14.21
N GLU A 349 8.58 -7.62 -15.51
CA GLU A 349 9.46 -6.66 -16.19
C GLU A 349 9.18 -5.19 -15.83
N ARG A 350 7.99 -4.91 -15.26
CA ARG A 350 7.54 -3.56 -14.92
C ARG A 350 6.83 -3.48 -13.56
N LEU A 351 6.05 -4.51 -13.22
CA LEU A 351 5.35 -4.59 -11.94
C LEU A 351 6.33 -5.09 -10.88
N THR A 352 6.56 -4.30 -9.84
CA THR A 352 7.67 -4.52 -8.89
C THR A 352 7.29 -4.41 -7.44
#